data_AF-A0A972ZSB1-F1
#
_entry.id   AF-A0A972ZSB1-F1
#
_cell.length_a   1.000
_cell.length_b   1.000
_cell.length_c   1.000
_cell.angle_alpha   90.00
_cell.angle_beta   90.00
_cell.angle_gamma   90.00
#
_symmetry.space_group_name_H-M   'P 1'
#
loop_
_entity.id
_entity.type
_entity.pdbx_description
1 polymer ?
#
loop_
_entity_poly.entity_id
_entity_poly.type
_entity_poly.pdbx_seq_one_letter_code
_entity_poly.pdbx_strand_id
1 'polypeptide(L)' 'MINGKKVIVVLPAYNASKTLEITYKEIDFSIVDEVILVDDLSKDDTVEVAKKLGINHIV' A
#
# COMPACT_ATOMS: atom_id res chain seq x y z
N MET A 1 -4.25 1.32 -15.77
CA MET A 1 -4.45 2.60 -16.49
C MET A 1 -5.93 2.74 -16.87
N ILE A 2 -6.63 3.77 -16.40
CA ILE A 2 -8.01 4.08 -16.80
C ILE A 2 -7.99 5.29 -17.74
N ASN A 3 -8.58 5.18 -18.93
CA ASN A 3 -8.63 6.26 -19.92
C ASN A 3 -7.25 6.88 -20.24
N GLY A 4 -6.21 6.04 -20.31
CA GLY A 4 -4.83 6.50 -20.53
C GLY A 4 -4.21 7.26 -19.36
N LYS A 5 -4.80 7.18 -18.14
CA LYS A 5 -4.26 7.76 -16.91
C LYS A 5 -3.85 6.67 -15.93
N LYS A 6 -2.78 6.95 -15.18
CA LYS A 6 -2.29 6.07 -14.11
C LYS A 6 -3.22 6.17 -12.91
N VAL A 7 -3.59 5.03 -12.34
CA VAL A 7 -4.41 4.93 -11.13
C VAL A 7 -3.53 4.47 -9.99
N ILE A 8 -3.46 5.30 -8.95
CA ILE A 8 -2.63 5.07 -7.78
C ILE A 8 -3.54 4.96 -6.56
N VAL A 9 -3.33 3.92 -5.75
CA VAL A 9 -3.97 3.77 -4.44
C VAL A 9 -3.01 4.27 -3.37
N VAL A 10 -3.52 5.11 -2.46
CA VAL A 10 -2.77 5.58 -1.30
C VAL A 10 -3.33 4.89 -0.06
N LEU A 11 -2.45 4.30 0.74
CA LEU A 11 -2.76 3.62 2.00
C LEU A 11 -2.13 4.38 3.17
N PRO A 12 -2.86 5.30 3.83
CA PRO A 12 -2.45 5.87 5.10
C PRO A 12 -2.43 4.78 6.17
N ALA A 13 -1.34 4.66 6.92
CA ALA A 13 -1.14 3.60 7.90
C ALA A 13 -0.52 4.12 9.20
N TYR A 14 -1.09 3.70 10.33
CA TYR A 14 -0.51 3.84 11.66
C TYR A 14 -0.75 2.55 12.44
N ASN A 15 0.32 1.82 12.74
CA ASN A 15 0.27 0.49 13.37
C ASN A 15 -0.65 -0.52 12.67
N ALA A 16 -0.49 -0.66 11.36
CA ALA A 16 -1.33 -1.47 10.48
C ALA A 16 -0.70 -2.82 10.09
N SER A 17 0.38 -3.28 10.75
CA SER A 17 1.10 -4.51 10.39
C SER A 17 0.21 -5.75 10.25
N LYS A 18 -0.87 -5.84 11.04
CA LYS A 18 -1.79 -6.98 11.07
C LYS A 18 -2.85 -6.97 9.96
N THR A 19 -3.12 -5.81 9.36
CA THR A 19 -4.23 -5.63 8.41
C THR A 19 -3.76 -5.21 7.03
N LEU A 20 -2.57 -4.62 6.91
CA LEU A 20 -2.03 -4.09 5.65
C LEU A 20 -2.02 -5.13 4.54
N GLU A 21 -1.58 -6.37 4.81
CA GLU A 21 -1.54 -7.45 3.81
C GLU A 21 -2.93 -7.83 3.30
N ILE A 22 -3.94 -7.85 4.17
CA ILE A 22 -5.32 -8.18 3.79
C ILE A 22 -5.84 -7.08 2.85
N THR A 23 -5.72 -5.81 3.26
CA THR A 23 -6.14 -4.66 2.44
C THR A 23 -5.41 -4.62 1.10
N TYR A 24 -4.10 -4.88 1.08
CA TYR A 24 -3.31 -4.91 -0.15
C TYR A 24 -3.77 -6.00 -1.12
N LYS A 25 -4.10 -7.20 -0.62
CA LYS A 25 -4.57 -8.32 -1.45
C LYS A 25 -5.97 -8.13 -2.01
N GLU A 26 -6.78 -7.26 -1.42
CA GLU A 26 -8.12 -6.92 -1.92
C GLU A 26 -8.09 -5.90 -3.05
N ILE A 27 -6.93 -5.31 -3.36
CA ILE A 27 -6.78 -4.36 -4.47
C ILE A 27 -6.88 -5.11 -5.81
N ASP A 28 -7.75 -4.62 -6.69
CA ASP A 28 -7.81 -5.07 -8.07
C ASP A 28 -6.68 -4.46 -8.91
N PHE A 29 -5.57 -5.20 -9.02
CA PHE A 29 -4.41 -4.82 -9.83
C PHE A 29 -4.65 -4.89 -11.35
N SER A 30 -5.83 -5.32 -11.82
CA SER A 30 -6.22 -5.11 -13.23
C SER A 30 -6.56 -3.65 -13.52
N ILE A 31 -6.88 -2.88 -12.49
CA ILE A 31 -7.25 -1.47 -12.56
C ILE A 31 -6.14 -0.57 -12.00
N VAL A 32 -5.60 -0.94 -10.84
CA VAL A 32 -4.60 -0.16 -10.09
C VAL A 32 -3.21 -0.42 -10.61
N ASP A 33 -2.50 0.66 -10.94
CA ASP A 33 -1.15 0.61 -11.50
C ASP A 33 -0.06 0.63 -10.42
N GLU A 34 -0.33 1.27 -9.27
CA GLU A 34 0.63 1.41 -8.18
C GLU A 34 -0.04 1.64 -6.83
N VAL A 35 0.66 1.24 -5.76
CA VAL A 35 0.27 1.49 -4.37
C VAL A 35 1.36 2.29 -3.67
N ILE A 36 0.96 3.33 -2.94
CA ILE A 36 1.81 4.11 -2.05
C ILE A 36 1.34 3.87 -0.61
N LEU A 37 2.26 3.49 0.27
CA LEU A 37 2.01 3.51 1.72
C LEU A 37 2.45 4.86 2.27
N VAL A 38 1.61 5.48 3.09
CA VAL A 38 1.96 6.68 3.86
C VAL A 38 1.97 6.29 5.33
N ASP A 39 3.15 6.16 5.93
CA ASP A 39 3.31 5.74 7.32
C ASP A 39 3.30 6.95 8.26
N ASP A 40 2.39 6.94 9.23
CA ASP A 40 2.25 8.00 10.25
C ASP A 40 3.04 7.66 11.52
N LEU A 41 4.35 7.42 11.36
CA LEU A 41 5.28 7.05 12.44
C LEU A 41 4.82 5.80 13.23
N SER A 42 4.50 4.72 12.50
CA SER A 42 4.17 3.44 13.12
C SER A 42 5.32 2.94 14.01
N LYS A 43 4.96 2.28 15.10
CA LYS A 43 5.91 1.65 16.04
C LYS A 43 5.93 0.13 15.95
N ASP A 44 5.06 -0.43 15.11
CA ASP A 44 5.01 -1.86 14.80
C ASP A 44 5.71 -2.15 13.45
N ASP A 45 5.53 -3.37 12.95
CA ASP A 45 6.17 -3.83 11.72
C ASP A 45 5.50 -3.33 10.42
N THR A 46 4.67 -2.27 10.45
CA THR A 46 3.91 -1.79 9.28
C THR A 46 4.79 -1.57 8.05
N VAL A 47 5.90 -0.85 8.22
CA VAL A 47 6.85 -0.56 7.13
C VAL A 47 7.53 -1.84 6.62
N GLU A 48 7.86 -2.78 7.50
CA GLU A 48 8.50 -4.04 7.11
C GLU A 48 7.52 -4.95 6.36
N VAL A 49 6.25 -4.98 6.75
CA VAL A 49 5.19 -5.68 6.02
C VAL A 49 5.01 -5.06 4.62
N ALA A 50 4.97 -3.73 4.52
CA ALA A 50 4.86 -3.04 3.23
C ALA A 50 6.01 -3.38 2.26
N LYS A 51 7.25 -3.41 2.76
CA LYS A 51 8.42 -3.82 1.96
C LYS A 51 8.30 -5.27 1.48
N LYS A 52 7.86 -6.19 2.35
CA LYS A 52 7.65 -7.61 1.99
C LYS A 52 6.56 -7.80 0.94
N LEU A 53 5.54 -6.95 0.94
CA LEU A 53 4.47 -6.94 -0.07
C LEU A 53 4.91 -6.35 -1.41
N GLY A 54 6.10 -5.76 -1.50
CA GLY A 54 6.58 -5.13 -2.73
C GLY A 54 6.03 -3.72 -2.97
N ILE A 55 5.56 -3.05 -1.91
CA ILE A 55 5.19 -1.62 -2.00
C ILE A 55 6.48 -0.82 -2.15
N ASN A 56 6.70 -0.26 -3.35
CA ASN A 56 7.95 0.43 -3.70
C ASN A 56 8.03 1.85 -3.13
N HIS A 57 6.88 2.48 -2.87
CA HIS A 57 6.79 3.85 -2.37
C HIS A 57 6.19 3.85 -0.97
N ILE A 58 7.05 4.06 0.02
CA ILE A 58 6.70 4.20 1.43
C ILE A 58 7.19 5.58 1.86
N VAL A 59 6.26 6.44 2.29
CA VAL A 59 6.51 7.84 2.70
C VAL A 59 6.28 7.99 4.19
#